data_AF-X0Z4M9-F1
#
_entry.id   AF-X0Z4M9-F1
#
_cell.length_a   1.000
_cell.length_b   1.000
_cell.length_c   1.000
_cell.angle_alpha   90.00
_cell.angle_beta   90.00
_cell.angle_gamma   90.00
#
_symmetry.space_group_name_H-M   'P 1'
#
loop_
_entity.id
_entity.type
_entity.pdbx_description
1 polymer ?
#
loop_
_entity_poly.entity_id
_entity_poly.type
_entity_poly.pdbx_seq_one_letter_code
_entity_poly.pdbx_strand_id
1 'polypeptide(L)'
;MTSRSDRKARQIIRKIKSQNKNSKIIVTGCFVVFNKKFLQDCDIDFMVENKDKNKIPDLIGRMTAGRKDLKSFDFKSCSQFNQIHSRPLVKIQDGCEQNCTYCIVPKVRGKYRSVPYREILNKITDLQKDGFGEVVLTGIHIGKYGVDLSTDSSGKESKISSLANLLEEVVRETSIKRIRI
;
A
#
# COMPACT_ATOMS: atom_id res chain seq x y z
N MET A 1 0.17 14.83 4.38
CA MET A 1 0.50 14.01 5.57
C MET A 1 0.00 14.76 6.78
N THR A 2 -0.42 14.07 7.84
CA THR A 2 -0.75 14.78 9.08
C THR A 2 0.54 15.29 9.74
N SER A 3 0.49 16.47 10.34
CA SER A 3 1.62 17.10 11.04
C SER A 3 2.23 16.20 12.11
N ARG A 4 1.38 15.41 12.79
CA ARG A 4 1.80 14.42 13.80
C ARG A 4 2.64 13.29 13.19
N SER A 5 2.24 12.75 12.04
CA SER A 5 3.00 11.70 11.36
C SER A 5 4.34 12.21 10.83
N ASP A 6 4.36 13.47 10.36
CA ASP A 6 5.59 14.14 9.92
C ASP A 6 6.60 14.28 11.06
N ARG A 7 6.17 14.83 12.21
CA ARG A 7 7.01 14.99 13.40
C ARG A 7 7.57 13.66 13.89
N LYS A 8 6.75 12.61 13.91
CA LYS A 8 7.18 11.26 14.30
C LYS A 8 8.27 10.71 13.39
N ALA A 9 8.11 10.84 12.06
CA ALA A 9 9.11 10.36 11.11
C ALA A 9 10.47 11.06 11.32
N ARG A 10 10.46 12.38 11.48
CA ARG A 10 11.68 13.18 11.75
C ARG A 10 12.36 12.77 13.07
N GLN A 11 11.58 12.56 14.11
CA GLN A 11 12.09 12.11 15.42
C GLN A 11 12.75 10.74 15.32
N ILE A 12 12.14 9.80 14.59
CA ILE A 12 12.68 8.45 14.42
C ILE A 12 14.02 8.47 13.67
N ILE A 13 14.11 9.22 12.56
CA ILE A 13 15.35 9.32 11.77
C ILE A 13 16.50 9.83 12.64
N ARG A 14 16.27 10.94 13.37
CA ARG A 14 17.28 11.52 14.26
C ARG A 14 17.67 10.57 15.40
N LYS A 15 16.70 9.89 16.00
CA LYS A 15 16.94 8.94 17.10
C LYS A 15 17.81 7.76 16.64
N ILE A 16 17.54 7.20 15.46
CA ILE A 16 18.32 6.07 14.93
C ILE A 16 19.78 6.50 14.70
N LYS A 17 20.00 7.66 14.07
CA LYS A 17 21.37 8.17 13.84
C LYS A 17 22.11 8.56 15.12
N SER A 18 21.40 9.10 16.12
CA SER A 18 22.04 9.42 17.41
C SER A 18 22.46 8.16 18.17
N GLN A 19 21.70 7.07 18.06
CA GLN A 19 22.00 5.80 18.72
C GLN A 19 23.07 5.01 17.99
N ASN A 20 23.12 5.08 16.66
CA ASN A 20 24.13 4.41 15.86
C ASN A 20 24.43 5.20 14.58
N LYS A 21 25.58 5.89 14.56
CA LYS A 21 26.02 6.68 13.40
C LYS A 21 26.24 5.84 12.15
N ASN A 22 26.64 4.57 12.30
CA ASN A 22 26.89 3.65 11.18
C ASN A 22 25.63 2.92 10.70
N SER A 23 24.46 3.22 11.26
CA SER A 23 23.19 2.64 10.81
C SER A 23 22.88 3.04 9.37
N LYS A 24 22.37 2.06 8.61
CA LYS A 24 21.86 2.24 7.26
C LYS A 24 20.37 2.57 7.30
N ILE A 25 19.96 3.71 6.76
CA ILE A 25 18.59 4.21 6.82
C ILE A 25 18.00 4.33 5.42
N ILE A 26 16.91 3.60 5.19
CA ILE A 26 16.07 3.73 4.00
C ILE A 26 14.75 4.38 4.43
N VAL A 27 14.44 5.54 3.87
CA VAL A 27 13.16 6.23 4.11
C VAL A 27 12.23 5.99 2.94
N THR A 28 11.00 5.56 3.21
CA THR A 28 10.00 5.28 2.17
C THR A 28 8.61 5.86 2.44
N GLY A 29 7.78 5.94 1.40
CA GLY A 29 6.37 6.32 1.45
C GLY A 29 6.11 7.77 1.10
N CYS A 30 4.92 8.28 1.45
CA CYS A 30 4.49 9.64 1.09
C CYS A 30 5.35 10.74 1.73
N PHE A 31 6.08 10.43 2.81
CA PHE A 31 7.00 11.36 3.48
C PHE A 31 8.17 11.77 2.59
N VAL A 32 8.67 10.86 1.74
CA VAL A 32 9.78 11.11 0.81
C VAL A 32 9.44 12.21 -0.20
N VAL A 33 8.22 12.15 -0.75
CA VAL A 33 7.75 13.12 -1.75
C VAL A 33 7.56 14.51 -1.13
N PHE A 34 7.05 14.58 0.10
CA PHE A 34 6.75 15.86 0.75
C PHE A 34 7.99 16.55 1.34
N ASN A 35 8.89 15.78 1.96
CA ASN A 35 10.03 16.31 2.71
C ASN A 35 11.36 16.05 2.01
N LYS A 36 11.37 16.06 0.67
CA LYS A 36 12.55 15.72 -0.10
C LYS A 36 13.77 16.56 0.28
N LYS A 37 13.60 17.88 0.43
CA LYS A 37 14.67 18.81 0.86
C LYS A 37 15.22 18.44 2.24
N PHE A 38 14.33 18.30 3.24
CA PHE A 38 14.75 17.91 4.59
C PHE A 38 15.50 16.57 4.61
N LEU A 39 15.05 15.61 3.81
CA LEU A 39 15.69 14.30 3.73
C LEU A 39 17.05 14.36 3.02
N GLN A 40 17.26 15.26 2.07
CA GLN A 40 18.56 15.52 1.45
C GLN A 40 19.56 16.11 2.47
N ASP A 41 19.08 16.94 3.39
CA ASP A 41 19.90 17.52 4.47
C ASP A 41 20.12 16.53 5.63
N CYS A 42 19.41 15.40 5.64
CA CYS A 42 19.59 14.36 6.65
C CYS A 42 20.64 13.34 6.18
N ASP A 43 21.43 12.83 7.13
CA ASP A 43 22.25 11.65 6.92
C ASP A 43 21.35 10.42 6.76
N ILE A 44 20.96 10.09 5.53
CA ILE A 44 20.19 8.90 5.17
C ILE A 44 20.82 8.27 3.92
N ASP A 45 20.70 6.95 3.77
CA ASP A 45 21.35 6.24 2.66
C ASP A 45 20.49 6.20 1.40
N PHE A 46 19.18 5.96 1.56
CA PHE A 46 18.28 5.83 0.41
C PHE A 46 16.90 6.42 0.66
N MET A 47 16.33 7.01 -0.40
CA MET A 47 14.98 7.54 -0.46
C MET A 47 14.17 6.76 -1.48
N VAL A 48 13.07 6.13 -1.06
CA VAL A 48 12.23 5.30 -1.93
C VAL A 48 10.80 5.82 -1.96
N GLU A 49 10.35 6.33 -3.09
CA GLU A 49 8.97 6.77 -3.27
C GLU A 49 7.98 5.59 -3.21
N ASN A 50 6.71 5.88 -2.93
CA ASN A 50 5.70 4.84 -2.77
C ASN A 50 5.51 3.97 -4.03
N LYS A 51 5.76 4.52 -5.22
CA LYS A 51 5.69 3.81 -6.51
C LYS A 51 6.84 2.79 -6.70
N ASP A 52 7.95 3.01 -6.01
CA ASP A 52 9.20 2.25 -6.16
C ASP A 52 9.45 1.29 -4.99
N LYS A 53 8.45 1.06 -4.13
CA LYS A 53 8.57 0.16 -2.97
C LYS A 53 9.04 -1.25 -3.34
N ASN A 54 8.71 -1.72 -4.53
CA ASN A 54 9.12 -3.03 -5.03
C ASN A 54 10.64 -3.14 -5.25
N LYS A 55 11.37 -2.01 -5.31
CA LYS A 55 12.84 -1.98 -5.47
C LYS A 55 13.60 -2.06 -4.13
N ILE A 56 12.88 -2.03 -3.00
CA ILE A 56 13.51 -2.09 -1.66
C ILE A 56 14.31 -3.38 -1.46
N PRO A 57 13.82 -4.58 -1.82
CA PRO A 57 14.61 -5.81 -1.70
C PRO A 57 15.93 -5.75 -2.47
N ASP A 58 15.90 -5.24 -3.71
CA ASP A 58 17.10 -5.07 -4.53
C ASP A 58 18.10 -4.09 -3.91
N LEU A 59 17.59 -2.98 -3.35
CA LEU A 59 18.39 -1.99 -2.63
C LEU A 59 19.08 -2.61 -1.41
N ILE A 60 18.34 -3.38 -0.61
CA ILE A 60 18.89 -4.09 0.54
C ILE A 60 19.98 -5.06 0.06
N GLY A 61 19.71 -5.85 -0.97
CA GLY A 61 20.67 -6.81 -1.53
C GLY A 61 22.00 -6.16 -1.96
N ARG A 62 21.95 -4.98 -2.59
CA ARG A 62 23.15 -4.21 -2.97
C ARG A 62 23.90 -3.67 -1.77
N MET A 63 23.20 -3.19 -0.74
CA MET A 63 23.81 -2.66 0.49
C MET A 63 24.52 -3.75 1.30
N THR A 64 24.09 -4.99 1.13
CA THR A 64 24.58 -6.15 1.90
C THR A 64 25.51 -7.05 1.09
N ALA A 65 25.88 -6.69 -0.14
CA ALA A 65 26.64 -7.50 -1.09
C ALA A 65 28.09 -7.86 -0.66
N GLY A 66 28.44 -7.71 0.62
CA GLY A 66 29.64 -8.25 1.27
C GLY A 66 29.35 -9.13 2.50
N ARG A 67 28.10 -9.36 2.86
CA ARG A 67 27.67 -10.31 3.91
C ARG A 67 27.00 -11.51 3.23
N LYS A 68 27.72 -12.63 3.16
CA LYS A 68 27.30 -13.90 2.51
C LYS A 68 26.10 -14.60 3.17
N ASP A 69 25.49 -14.04 4.20
CA ASP A 69 24.48 -14.72 5.03
C ASP A 69 23.04 -14.27 4.79
N LEU A 70 22.78 -13.47 3.75
CA LEU A 70 21.40 -13.25 3.32
C LEU A 70 21.00 -14.40 2.42
N LYS A 71 20.63 -15.53 3.04
CA LYS A 71 19.75 -16.51 2.40
C LYS A 71 18.67 -15.70 1.70
N SER A 72 18.58 -15.88 0.38
CA SER A 72 17.54 -15.32 -0.48
C SER A 72 16.23 -15.31 0.28
N PHE A 73 15.83 -14.13 0.78
CA PHE A 73 14.54 -13.98 1.41
C PHE A 73 13.55 -14.07 0.27
N ASP A 74 13.06 -15.28 0.01
CA ASP A 74 12.04 -15.53 -0.98
C ASP A 74 10.77 -14.82 -0.50
N PHE A 75 10.60 -13.58 -0.96
CA PHE A 75 9.53 -12.68 -0.55
C PHE A 75 8.15 -13.23 -0.95
N LYS A 76 8.12 -14.31 -1.75
CA LYS A 76 6.91 -15.06 -2.08
C LYS A 76 6.24 -15.72 -0.85
N SER A 77 6.94 -15.85 0.27
CA SER A 77 6.44 -16.56 1.47
C SER A 77 6.21 -15.67 2.70
N CYS A 78 6.02 -14.36 2.55
CA CYS A 78 5.45 -13.55 3.64
C CYS A 78 3.91 -13.57 3.64
N SER A 79 3.30 -14.71 3.34
CA SER A 79 1.89 -15.01 3.64
C SER A 79 1.70 -15.50 5.08
N GLN A 80 2.76 -15.91 5.77
CA GLN A 80 2.68 -16.29 7.19
C GLN A 80 2.84 -15.09 8.13
N PHE A 81 1.91 -14.13 8.02
CA PHE A 81 1.50 -13.43 9.23
C PHE A 81 0.59 -14.39 10.01
N ASN A 82 1.19 -15.26 10.82
CA ASN A 82 0.52 -16.00 11.88
C ASN A 82 0.05 -15.02 12.98
N GLN A 83 -0.83 -14.09 12.61
CA GLN A 83 -1.66 -13.33 13.52
C GLN A 83 -3.10 -13.68 13.20
N ILE A 84 -3.56 -14.77 13.81
CA ILE A 84 -4.97 -15.21 13.89
C ILE A 84 -5.89 -14.08 14.42
N HIS A 85 -5.31 -12.98 14.93
CA HIS A 85 -6.03 -11.79 15.41
C HIS A 85 -5.96 -10.56 14.47
N SER A 86 -5.16 -10.57 13.40
CA SER A 86 -5.08 -9.43 12.50
C SER A 86 -6.13 -9.54 11.39
N ARG A 87 -6.98 -8.52 11.27
CA ARG A 87 -7.98 -8.44 10.20
C ARG A 87 -7.26 -8.14 8.89
N PRO A 88 -7.32 -9.02 7.88
CA PRO A 88 -6.61 -8.80 6.63
C PRO A 88 -7.20 -7.59 5.90
N LEU A 89 -6.29 -6.73 5.43
CA LEU A 89 -6.63 -5.54 4.66
C LEU A 89 -6.54 -5.86 3.17
N VAL A 90 -7.66 -5.73 2.47
CA VAL A 90 -7.73 -5.89 1.01
C VAL A 90 -7.81 -4.50 0.39
N LYS A 91 -6.75 -4.09 -0.30
CA LYS A 91 -6.74 -2.80 -0.98
C LYS A 91 -7.53 -2.90 -2.29
N ILE A 92 -8.63 -2.14 -2.39
CA ILE A 92 -9.50 -2.09 -3.57
C ILE A 92 -9.27 -0.86 -4.43
N GLN A 93 -8.69 0.20 -3.86
CA GLN A 93 -8.56 1.49 -4.54
C GLN A 93 -7.32 2.26 -4.03
N ASP A 94 -6.67 3.00 -4.91
CA ASP A 94 -5.62 3.98 -4.57
C ASP A 94 -5.86 5.30 -5.31
N GLY A 95 -5.22 6.36 -4.83
CA GLY A 95 -5.31 7.69 -5.44
C GLY A 95 -6.65 8.40 -5.21
N CYS A 96 -6.69 9.68 -5.57
CA CYS A 96 -7.89 10.50 -5.46
C CYS A 96 -7.73 11.73 -6.36
N GLU A 97 -8.76 12.08 -7.14
CA GLU A 97 -8.77 13.28 -7.97
C GLU A 97 -9.35 14.51 -7.27
N GLN A 98 -9.84 14.37 -6.03
CA GLN A 98 -10.38 15.49 -5.28
C GLN A 98 -9.28 16.44 -4.84
N ASN A 99 -9.34 17.69 -5.28
CA ASN A 99 -8.36 18.73 -4.95
C ASN A 99 -8.68 19.43 -3.61
N CYS A 100 -8.89 18.66 -2.54
CA CYS A 100 -9.17 19.24 -1.23
C CYS A 100 -7.96 20.06 -0.75
N THR A 101 -8.20 21.25 -0.21
CA THR A 101 -7.16 22.21 0.22
C THR A 101 -6.14 21.62 1.20
N TYR A 102 -6.55 20.64 2.01
CA TYR A 102 -5.72 19.96 3.00
C TYR A 102 -5.11 18.63 2.53
N CYS A 103 -5.49 18.12 1.35
CA CYS A 103 -5.18 16.75 0.95
C CYS A 103 -3.95 16.68 0.04
N ILE A 104 -2.99 15.83 0.42
CA ILE A 104 -1.77 15.59 -0.37
C ILE A 104 -1.95 14.46 -1.39
N VAL A 105 -3.01 13.65 -1.26
CA VAL A 105 -3.18 12.41 -2.01
C VAL A 105 -3.08 12.63 -3.52
N PRO A 106 -3.79 13.61 -4.13
CA PRO A 106 -3.75 13.78 -5.59
C PRO A 106 -2.31 13.99 -6.11
N LYS A 107 -1.47 14.67 -5.33
CA LYS A 107 -0.07 14.95 -5.68
C LYS A 107 0.85 13.74 -5.56
N VAL A 108 0.62 12.85 -4.58
CA VAL A 108 1.54 11.75 -4.26
C VAL A 108 1.10 10.40 -4.83
N ARG A 109 -0.21 10.17 -4.88
CA ARG A 109 -0.83 8.91 -5.33
C ARG A 109 -1.46 9.03 -6.71
N GLY A 110 -1.72 10.26 -7.17
CA GLY A 110 -2.33 10.54 -8.47
C GLY A 110 -3.84 10.35 -8.48
N LYS A 111 -4.37 10.16 -9.69
CA LYS A 111 -5.78 9.94 -10.01
C LYS A 111 -6.34 8.66 -9.38
N TYR A 112 -7.66 8.48 -9.43
CA TYR A 112 -8.30 7.23 -9.01
C TYR A 112 -7.68 6.04 -9.76
N ARG A 113 -7.35 4.99 -9.00
CA ARG A 113 -6.84 3.72 -9.50
C ARG A 113 -7.53 2.61 -8.74
N SER A 114 -8.56 2.05 -9.33
CA SER A 114 -9.31 0.91 -8.82
C SER A 114 -8.60 -0.38 -9.19
N VAL A 115 -8.63 -1.34 -8.26
CA VAL A 115 -8.14 -2.70 -8.54
C VAL A 115 -9.26 -3.45 -9.29
N PRO A 116 -8.94 -4.16 -10.39
CA PRO A 116 -9.95 -4.96 -11.08
C PRO A 116 -10.63 -5.97 -10.16
N TYR A 117 -11.94 -6.14 -10.33
CA TYR A 117 -12.75 -6.95 -9.41
C TYR A 117 -12.24 -8.39 -9.26
N ARG A 118 -11.78 -9.03 -10.35
CA ARG A 118 -11.24 -10.40 -10.33
C ARG A 118 -10.02 -10.54 -9.42
N GLU A 119 -9.14 -9.55 -9.41
CA GLU A 119 -7.97 -9.56 -8.52
C GLU A 119 -8.37 -9.44 -7.05
N ILE A 120 -9.44 -8.67 -6.76
CA ILE A 120 -9.99 -8.53 -5.42
C ILE A 120 -10.60 -9.86 -4.97
N LEU A 121 -11.40 -10.50 -5.82
CA LEU A 121 -12.03 -11.80 -5.53
C LEU A 121 -11.00 -12.91 -5.29
N ASN A 122 -9.95 -12.98 -6.12
CA ASN A 122 -8.88 -13.95 -5.93
C ASN A 122 -8.21 -13.76 -4.57
N LYS A 123 -7.89 -12.52 -4.20
CA LYS A 123 -7.29 -12.21 -2.87
C LYS A 123 -8.21 -12.58 -1.72
N ILE A 124 -9.50 -12.28 -1.80
CA ILE A 124 -10.46 -12.64 -0.75
C ILE A 124 -10.59 -14.17 -0.64
N THR A 125 -10.62 -14.86 -1.77
CA THR A 125 -10.67 -16.33 -1.83
C THR A 125 -9.42 -16.95 -1.21
N ASP A 126 -8.24 -16.40 -1.49
CA ASP A 126 -6.99 -16.88 -0.90
C ASP A 126 -6.97 -16.65 0.62
N LEU A 127 -7.40 -15.47 1.09
CA LEU A 127 -7.57 -15.22 2.52
C LEU A 127 -8.60 -16.14 3.17
N GLN A 128 -9.65 -16.52 2.45
CA GLN A 128 -10.64 -17.48 2.95
C GLN A 128 -10.02 -18.88 3.11
N LYS A 129 -9.19 -19.32 2.15
CA LYS A 129 -8.43 -20.59 2.24
C LYS A 129 -7.45 -20.57 3.41
N ASP A 130 -6.88 -19.41 3.71
CA ASP A 130 -6.00 -19.21 4.86
C ASP A 130 -6.75 -19.18 6.21
N GLY A 131 -8.09 -19.32 6.20
CA GLY A 131 -8.93 -19.43 7.39
C GLY A 131 -9.46 -18.11 7.93
N PHE A 132 -9.30 -16.99 7.22
CA PHE A 132 -9.84 -15.71 7.64
C PHE A 132 -11.35 -15.63 7.37
N GLY A 133 -12.14 -15.40 8.42
CA GLY A 133 -13.60 -15.22 8.32
C GLY A 133 -14.04 -13.76 8.11
N GLU A 134 -13.11 -12.81 8.16
CA GLU A 134 -13.38 -11.38 8.03
C GLU A 134 -12.32 -10.72 7.14
N VAL A 135 -12.74 -9.79 6.28
CA VAL A 135 -11.85 -8.94 5.48
C VAL A 135 -12.23 -7.47 5.61
N VAL A 136 -11.23 -6.58 5.54
CA VAL A 136 -11.43 -5.13 5.54
C VAL A 136 -11.03 -4.58 4.18
N LEU A 137 -11.99 -4.08 3.43
CA LEU A 137 -11.73 -3.37 2.19
C LEU A 137 -11.15 -2.00 2.52
N THR A 138 -10.06 -1.65 1.83
CA THR A 138 -9.35 -0.39 2.07
C THR A 138 -9.11 0.35 0.78
N GLY A 139 -9.16 1.67 0.86
CA GLY A 139 -8.84 2.57 -0.23
C GLY A 139 -8.75 4.00 0.28
N ILE A 140 -8.41 4.94 -0.59
CA ILE A 140 -8.36 6.36 -0.23
C ILE A 140 -9.73 7.01 -0.36
N HIS A 141 -10.44 6.70 -1.44
CA HIS A 141 -11.79 7.20 -1.69
C HIS A 141 -12.66 6.06 -2.24
N ILE A 142 -12.98 5.10 -1.37
CA ILE A 142 -13.67 3.85 -1.74
C ILE A 142 -15.04 4.07 -2.41
N GLY A 143 -15.75 5.16 -2.06
CA GLY A 143 -17.01 5.53 -2.71
C GLY A 143 -16.89 5.91 -4.18
N LYS A 144 -15.66 6.09 -4.69
CA LYS A 144 -15.35 6.32 -6.11
C LYS A 144 -14.68 5.12 -6.78
N TYR A 145 -14.74 3.93 -6.17
CA TYR A 145 -14.31 2.71 -6.83
C TYR A 145 -15.05 2.49 -8.16
N GLY A 146 -14.31 2.13 -9.21
CA GLY A 146 -14.85 1.79 -10.52
C GLY A 146 -15.03 2.96 -11.49
N VAL A 147 -14.87 4.22 -11.05
CA VAL A 147 -14.94 5.41 -11.90
C VAL A 147 -13.87 5.41 -12.99
N ASP A 148 -12.71 4.84 -12.70
CA ASP A 148 -11.60 4.69 -13.66
C ASP A 148 -11.66 3.37 -14.46
N LEU A 149 -12.61 2.48 -14.15
CA LEU A 149 -12.83 1.20 -14.86
C LEU A 149 -13.96 1.29 -15.90
N SER A 150 -14.78 2.34 -15.86
CA SER A 150 -15.92 2.53 -16.77
C SER A 150 -15.53 2.97 -18.18
N THR A 151 -14.26 3.29 -18.43
CA THR A 151 -13.78 3.80 -19.72
C THR A 151 -12.97 2.74 -20.48
N ASP A 152 -13.60 1.65 -20.89
CA ASP A 152 -13.08 0.86 -22.00
C ASP A 152 -13.53 1.50 -23.31
N SER A 153 -12.62 1.65 -24.27
CA SER A 153 -12.76 2.30 -25.59
C SER A 153 -13.85 1.74 -26.51
N SER A 154 -14.67 0.81 -26.01
CA SER A 154 -15.72 0.08 -26.73
C SER A 154 -17.13 0.55 -26.35
N GLY A 155 -17.28 1.57 -25.49
CA GLY A 155 -18.60 2.14 -25.12
C GLY A 155 -19.54 1.19 -24.37
N LYS A 156 -19.05 0.02 -23.93
CA LYS A 156 -19.79 -0.89 -23.06
C LYS A 156 -19.43 -0.57 -21.62
N GLU A 157 -20.43 -0.18 -20.84
CA GLU A 157 -20.27 -0.01 -19.39
C GLU A 157 -19.70 -1.31 -18.81
N SER A 158 -18.53 -1.21 -18.17
CA SER A 158 -18.00 -2.31 -17.35
C SER A 158 -19.05 -2.62 -16.29
N LYS A 159 -19.55 -3.87 -16.27
CA LYS A 159 -20.62 -4.36 -15.38
C LYS A 159 -20.37 -4.05 -13.89
N ILE A 160 -19.12 -3.79 -13.51
CA ILE A 160 -18.69 -3.49 -12.14
C ILE A 160 -17.95 -2.14 -12.15
N SER A 161 -18.73 -1.06 -12.13
CA SER A 161 -18.25 0.33 -12.13
C SER A 161 -18.47 1.04 -10.78
N SER A 162 -18.96 0.34 -9.76
CA SER A 162 -19.31 0.90 -8.46
C SER A 162 -18.89 -0.01 -7.30
N LEU A 163 -18.72 0.60 -6.12
CA LEU A 163 -18.47 -0.13 -4.88
C LEU A 163 -19.63 -1.09 -4.53
N ALA A 164 -20.87 -0.71 -4.84
CA ALA A 164 -22.04 -1.55 -4.58
C ALA A 164 -21.98 -2.85 -5.40
N ASN A 165 -21.71 -2.75 -6.70
CA ASN A 165 -21.58 -3.92 -7.58
C ASN A 165 -20.41 -4.81 -7.13
N LEU A 166 -19.30 -4.22 -6.69
CA LEU A 166 -18.17 -4.98 -6.13
C LEU A 166 -18.62 -5.79 -4.89
N LEU A 167 -19.34 -5.17 -3.96
CA LEU A 167 -19.82 -5.84 -2.75
C LEU A 167 -20.80 -6.97 -3.08
N GLU A 168 -21.72 -6.76 -4.03
CA GLU A 168 -22.66 -7.79 -4.48
C GLU A 168 -21.93 -9.01 -5.06
N GLU A 169 -20.94 -8.79 -5.94
CA GLU A 169 -20.19 -9.90 -6.54
C GLU A 169 -19.30 -10.60 -5.50
N VAL A 170 -18.72 -9.88 -4.54
CA VAL A 170 -17.97 -10.50 -3.43
C VAL A 170 -18.89 -11.40 -2.59
N VAL A 171 -20.10 -10.94 -2.26
CA VAL A 171 -21.08 -11.76 -1.50
C VAL A 171 -21.58 -12.96 -2.32
N ARG A 172 -21.67 -12.83 -3.64
CA ARG A 172 -22.12 -13.90 -4.54
C ARG A 172 -21.05 -14.97 -4.76
N GLU A 173 -19.80 -14.57 -4.96
CA GLU A 173 -18.71 -15.47 -5.35
C GLU A 173 -17.87 -15.96 -4.17
N THR A 174 -17.97 -15.34 -2.99
CA THR A 174 -17.19 -15.74 -1.80
C THR A 174 -18.11 -16.09 -0.62
N SER A 175 -17.62 -16.94 0.29
CA SER A 175 -18.34 -17.35 1.50
C SER A 175 -17.83 -16.62 2.75
N ILE A 176 -17.27 -15.44 2.56
CA ILE A 176 -16.69 -14.66 3.65
C ILE A 176 -17.79 -14.22 4.63
N LYS A 177 -17.60 -14.45 5.93
CA LYS A 177 -18.65 -14.18 6.93
C LYS A 177 -18.86 -12.69 7.17
N ARG A 178 -17.82 -11.87 6.99
CA ARG A 178 -17.87 -10.45 7.30
C ARG A 178 -16.97 -9.62 6.39
N ILE A 179 -17.54 -8.54 5.87
CA ILE A 179 -16.83 -7.51 5.10
C ILE A 179 -16.92 -6.20 5.88
N ARG A 180 -15.82 -5.46 5.97
CA ARG A 180 -15.79 -4.08 6.48
C ARG A 180 -15.28 -3.13 5.41
N ILE A 181 -15.74 -1.89 5.48
CA ILE A 181 -15.35 -0.77 4.61
C ILE A 181 -14.92 0.42 5.47
#